data_AF-A0A9X4QXQ0-F1
#
_entry.id   AF-A0A9X4QXQ0-F1
#
_cell.length_a   1.000
_cell.length_b   1.000
_cell.length_c   1.000
_cell.angle_alpha   90.00
_cell.angle_beta   90.00
_cell.angle_gamma   90.00
#
_symmetry.space_group_name_H-M   'P 1'
#
loop_
_entity.id
_entity.type
_entity.pdbx_description
1 polymer ?
#
loop_
_entity_poly.entity_id
_entity_poly.type
_entity_poly.pdbx_seq_one_letter_code
_entity_poly.pdbx_strand_id
1 'polypeptide(L)'
;MPVTLQDSDGAGRGARRSASGVRRARARKDRSADGNALRPIGILVSERSEYVRGDAAAPFAEADFIRRLMAAAPRHGLVAYAFDPASWDSRTNAVAGWRSTDRGWQREAVEAPSLLYDRLWPDDRASRERSFAALRIMRERGGFRLLNGSLPGKTAVLRALSRCPEIRPLLPPSAPYRGERSLVDWIDARGGAAFLKPAGGSQGKGALVLAQSQGGGLDAERP
;
A
#
# COMPACT_ATOMS: atom_id res chain seq x y z
N MET A 1 -9.22 7.13 6.18
CA MET A 1 -8.71 6.23 7.23
C MET A 1 -8.02 5.05 6.55
N PRO A 2 -6.68 4.90 6.59
CA PRO A 2 -6.10 3.62 6.24
C PRO A 2 -6.46 2.62 7.34
N VAL A 3 -7.13 1.53 6.96
CA VAL A 3 -7.38 0.40 7.85
C VAL A 3 -6.06 -0.35 7.92
N THR A 4 -5.38 -0.23 9.07
CA THR A 4 -4.25 -1.07 9.40
C THR A 4 -4.76 -2.49 9.52
N LEU A 5 -4.30 -3.41 8.66
CA LEU A 5 -4.36 -4.83 8.96
C LEU A 5 -3.31 -5.07 10.06
N GLN A 6 -3.73 -4.85 11.30
CA GLN A 6 -2.89 -5.09 12.48
C GLN A 6 -2.83 -6.60 12.71
N ASP A 7 -1.62 -7.16 12.67
CA ASP A 7 -1.31 -8.43 13.30
C ASP A 7 -1.41 -8.24 14.82
N SER A 8 -2.35 -8.93 15.46
CA SER A 8 -2.50 -8.99 16.90
C SER A 8 -1.65 -10.14 17.45
N ASP A 9 -0.41 -9.85 17.86
CA ASP A 9 0.39 -10.73 18.70
C ASP A 9 -0.06 -10.58 20.16
N GLY A 10 -0.70 -11.63 20.67
CA GLY A 10 -1.06 -11.78 22.08
C GLY A 10 0.11 -12.33 22.89
N ALA A 11 0.55 -11.57 23.89
CA ALA A 11 1.38 -12.07 24.99
C ALA A 11 0.47 -12.62 26.10
N GLY A 12 0.59 -13.91 26.40
CA GLY A 12 -0.35 -14.65 27.24
C GLY A 12 0.04 -14.88 28.70
N ARG A 13 -0.74 -15.75 29.34
CA ARG A 13 -0.37 -16.84 30.29
C ARG A 13 -1.63 -17.38 30.98
N GLY A 14 -1.76 -18.71 31.11
CA GLY A 14 -2.71 -19.32 32.07
C GLY A 14 -3.34 -20.68 31.71
N ALA A 15 -2.51 -21.72 31.61
CA ALA A 15 -2.76 -23.17 31.78
C ALA A 15 -4.21 -23.74 31.95
N ARG A 16 -4.56 -24.79 31.18
CA ARG A 16 -4.52 -26.23 31.58
C ARG A 16 -5.18 -27.16 30.52
N ARG A 17 -4.54 -28.32 30.35
CA ARG A 17 -4.81 -29.57 29.62
C ARG A 17 -6.27 -29.94 29.28
N SER A 18 -6.49 -30.49 28.07
CA SER A 18 -6.91 -31.90 27.85
C SER A 18 -6.80 -32.29 26.37
N ALA A 19 -6.60 -33.59 26.12
CA ALA A 19 -6.21 -34.20 24.85
C ALA A 19 -7.41 -34.74 24.05
N SER A 20 -7.33 -34.63 22.71
CA SER A 20 -7.90 -35.51 21.66
C SER A 20 -7.83 -34.69 20.36
N GLY A 21 -7.16 -35.04 19.27
CA GLY A 21 -7.04 -36.37 18.70
C GLY A 21 -7.65 -36.42 17.30
N VAL A 22 -7.33 -35.49 16.38
CA VAL A 22 -7.49 -35.73 14.92
C VAL A 22 -6.37 -35.02 14.16
N ARG A 23 -5.34 -35.78 13.78
CA ARG A 23 -4.32 -35.34 12.83
C ARG A 23 -4.93 -35.35 11.43
N ARG A 24 -5.26 -34.19 10.86
CA ARG A 24 -5.38 -34.04 9.40
C ARG A 24 -4.09 -33.44 8.88
N ALA A 25 -3.21 -34.32 8.42
CA ALA A 25 -2.05 -33.95 7.63
C ALA A 25 -2.54 -33.32 6.31
N ARG A 26 -2.52 -31.98 6.21
CA ARG A 26 -2.47 -31.33 4.90
C ARG A 26 -1.04 -31.46 4.41
N ALA A 27 -0.85 -32.32 3.42
CA ALA A 27 0.39 -32.43 2.69
C ALA A 27 0.77 -31.04 2.16
N ARG A 28 1.77 -30.42 2.77
CA ARG A 28 2.55 -29.36 2.13
C ARG A 28 3.28 -30.03 0.98
N LYS A 29 2.78 -29.87 -0.24
CA LYS A 29 3.56 -30.14 -1.45
C LYS A 29 4.55 -29.01 -1.65
N ASP A 30 5.47 -28.87 -0.70
CA ASP A 30 6.72 -28.14 -0.86
C ASP A 30 7.72 -29.17 -1.37
N ARG A 31 7.77 -29.37 -2.69
CA ARG A 31 8.87 -30.01 -3.43
C ARG A 31 8.62 -30.02 -4.95
N SER A 32 9.24 -29.05 -5.60
CA SER A 32 9.99 -29.18 -6.86
C SER A 32 10.97 -27.99 -6.84
N ALA A 33 12.29 -28.13 -6.63
CA ALA A 33 13.27 -28.94 -7.36
C ALA A 33 13.24 -28.72 -8.89
N ASP A 34 12.91 -27.50 -9.32
CA ASP A 34 13.20 -27.03 -10.67
C ASP A 34 13.97 -25.72 -10.54
N GLY A 35 15.29 -25.77 -10.75
CA GLY A 35 16.22 -24.67 -10.45
C GLY A 35 16.04 -23.42 -11.32
N ASN A 36 15.02 -23.38 -12.17
CA ASN A 36 14.78 -22.33 -13.15
C ASN A 36 13.31 -21.85 -13.22
N ALA A 37 12.41 -22.34 -12.36
CA ALA A 37 11.01 -21.90 -12.35
C ALA A 37 10.89 -20.54 -11.65
N LEU A 38 10.53 -19.49 -12.41
CA LEU A 38 10.29 -18.15 -11.87
C LEU A 38 9.14 -18.19 -10.86
N ARG A 39 9.33 -17.57 -9.69
CA ARG A 39 8.30 -17.50 -8.64
C ARG A 39 7.34 -16.34 -8.90
N PRO A 40 6.02 -16.53 -8.75
CA PRO A 40 5.07 -15.46 -9.02
C PRO A 40 5.10 -14.38 -7.94
N ILE A 41 5.06 -13.11 -8.36
CA ILE A 41 4.78 -11.95 -7.53
C ILE A 41 3.59 -11.18 -8.10
N GLY A 42 2.61 -10.91 -7.26
CA GLY A 42 1.43 -10.13 -7.64
C GLY A 42 1.58 -8.67 -7.26
N ILE A 43 1.39 -7.75 -8.20
CA ILE A 43 1.38 -6.31 -7.94
C ILE A 43 -0.07 -5.88 -7.77
N LEU A 44 -0.46 -5.46 -6.57
CA LEU A 44 -1.84 -5.04 -6.30
C LEU A 44 -2.09 -3.70 -6.98
N VAL A 45 -3.16 -3.61 -7.75
CA VAL A 45 -3.57 -2.39 -8.46
C VAL A 45 -5.07 -2.19 -8.34
N SER A 46 -5.56 -1.00 -8.65
CA SER A 46 -7.00 -0.77 -8.82
C SER A 46 -7.30 -0.68 -10.30
N GLU A 47 -8.05 -1.66 -10.82
CA GLU A 47 -8.43 -1.72 -12.22
C GLU A 47 -9.51 -0.66 -12.49
N ARG A 48 -9.30 0.15 -13.53
CA ARG A 48 -10.25 1.19 -13.96
C ARG A 48 -11.44 0.52 -14.64
N SER A 49 -12.65 0.84 -14.21
CA SER A 49 -13.89 0.27 -14.76
C SER A 49 -14.12 0.58 -16.24
N GLU A 50 -13.54 1.68 -16.75
CA GLU A 50 -13.73 2.16 -18.12
C GLU A 50 -12.62 1.72 -19.08
N TYR A 51 -11.64 0.93 -18.62
CA TYR A 51 -10.55 0.50 -19.51
C TYR A 51 -11.07 -0.38 -20.65
N VAL A 52 -10.92 0.13 -21.89
CA VAL A 52 -11.16 -0.64 -23.11
C VAL A 52 -9.84 -1.12 -23.68
N ARG A 53 -9.76 -2.40 -24.03
CA ARG A 53 -8.57 -2.99 -24.67
C ARG A 53 -8.23 -2.22 -25.95
N GLY A 54 -7.03 -1.65 -26.02
CA GLY A 54 -6.56 -0.85 -27.16
C GLY A 54 -6.64 0.66 -26.95
N ASP A 55 -7.19 1.13 -25.84
CA ASP A 55 -7.11 2.54 -25.42
C ASP A 55 -5.66 2.93 -25.05
N ALA A 56 -5.32 4.20 -25.28
CA ALA A 56 -4.05 4.80 -24.87
C ALA A 56 -3.92 4.89 -23.34
N ALA A 57 -5.05 4.98 -22.63
CA ALA A 57 -5.05 5.02 -21.17
C ALA A 57 -4.72 3.65 -20.58
N ALA A 58 -3.79 3.59 -19.61
CA ALA A 58 -3.48 2.33 -18.92
C ALA A 58 -4.63 1.82 -18.04
N PRO A 59 -4.73 0.50 -17.78
CA PRO A 59 -5.81 -0.10 -16.98
C PRO A 59 -5.79 0.28 -15.49
N PHE A 60 -4.70 0.90 -15.01
CA PHE A 60 -4.50 1.29 -13.62
C PHE A 60 -3.47 2.42 -13.49
N ALA A 61 -3.39 3.03 -12.31
CA ALA A 61 -2.38 4.04 -11.98
C ALA A 61 -0.94 3.46 -11.97
N GLU A 62 0.06 4.33 -12.10
CA GLU A 62 1.49 3.95 -12.05
C GLU A 62 1.94 2.93 -13.12
N ALA A 63 1.26 2.87 -14.27
CA ALA A 63 1.49 1.87 -15.31
C ALA A 63 2.96 1.73 -15.76
N ASP A 64 3.69 2.85 -15.93
CA ASP A 64 5.10 2.82 -16.33
C ASP A 64 6.03 2.32 -15.21
N PHE A 65 5.71 2.61 -13.96
CA PHE A 65 6.42 2.02 -12.82
C PHE A 65 6.19 0.50 -12.77
N ILE A 66 4.93 0.07 -12.91
CA ILE A 66 4.55 -1.34 -12.90
C ILE A 66 5.19 -2.09 -14.06
N ARG A 67 5.22 -1.52 -15.27
CA ARG A 67 5.89 -2.09 -16.44
C ARG A 67 7.39 -2.30 -16.19
N ARG A 68 8.07 -1.30 -15.63
CA ARG A 68 9.50 -1.41 -15.27
C ARG A 68 9.74 -2.48 -14.20
N LEU A 69 8.85 -2.58 -13.21
CA LEU A 69 8.91 -3.63 -12.19
C LEU A 69 8.75 -5.02 -12.80
N MET A 70 7.79 -5.20 -13.71
CA MET A 70 7.59 -6.46 -14.43
C MET A 70 8.81 -6.84 -15.27
N ALA A 71 9.41 -5.88 -15.97
CA ALA A 71 10.61 -6.12 -16.78
C ALA A 71 11.84 -6.48 -15.91
N ALA A 72 11.91 -6.00 -14.67
CA ALA A 72 12.99 -6.31 -13.74
C ALA A 72 12.82 -7.67 -13.03
N ALA A 73 11.57 -8.15 -12.86
CA ALA A 73 11.26 -9.34 -12.08
C ALA A 73 12.07 -10.61 -12.48
N PRO A 74 12.27 -10.93 -13.78
CA PRO A 74 13.04 -12.12 -14.17
C PRO A 74 14.49 -12.11 -13.67
N ARG A 75 15.10 -10.92 -13.54
CA ARG A 75 16.48 -10.76 -13.00
C ARG A 75 16.59 -11.19 -11.53
N HIS A 76 15.46 -11.30 -10.84
CA HIS A 76 15.36 -11.73 -9.46
C HIS A 76 14.73 -13.12 -9.30
N GLY A 77 14.61 -13.89 -10.40
CA GLY A 77 13.97 -15.21 -10.37
C GLY A 77 12.45 -15.12 -10.13
N LEU A 78 11.83 -13.99 -10.49
CA LEU A 78 10.40 -13.74 -10.31
C LEU A 78 9.68 -13.58 -11.65
N VAL A 79 8.40 -13.93 -11.67
CA VAL A 79 7.45 -13.56 -12.73
C VAL A 79 6.38 -12.66 -12.13
N ALA A 80 6.21 -11.46 -12.68
CA ALA A 80 5.30 -10.46 -12.14
C ALA A 80 4.04 -10.29 -13.01
N TYR A 81 2.91 -10.08 -12.37
CA TYR A 81 1.66 -9.63 -12.98
C TYR A 81 0.94 -8.69 -12.02
N ALA A 82 0.21 -7.72 -12.57
CA ALA A 82 -0.61 -6.83 -11.77
C ALA A 82 -2.02 -7.41 -11.68
N PHE A 83 -2.75 -7.20 -10.58
CA PHE A 83 -4.16 -7.58 -10.51
C PHE A 83 -4.90 -6.74 -9.48
N ASP A 84 -6.19 -6.54 -9.73
CA ASP A 84 -7.11 -6.00 -8.74
C ASP A 84 -7.59 -7.14 -7.82
N PRO A 85 -7.44 -7.03 -6.49
CA PRO A 85 -7.93 -8.04 -5.56
C PRO A 85 -9.42 -8.36 -5.73
N ALA A 86 -10.24 -7.38 -6.13
CA ALA A 86 -11.66 -7.57 -6.38
C ALA A 86 -11.95 -8.53 -7.55
N SER A 87 -10.97 -8.81 -8.41
CA SER A 87 -11.08 -9.80 -9.49
C SER A 87 -10.86 -11.25 -9.03
N TRP A 88 -10.52 -11.48 -7.76
CA TRP A 88 -10.21 -12.80 -7.24
C TRP A 88 -11.43 -13.71 -7.20
N ASP A 89 -11.36 -14.84 -7.89
CA ASP A 89 -12.32 -15.93 -7.78
C ASP A 89 -11.87 -16.93 -6.72
N SER A 90 -12.60 -16.91 -5.61
CA SER A 90 -12.31 -17.74 -4.46
C SER A 90 -12.56 -19.25 -4.67
N ARG A 91 -13.26 -19.66 -5.74
CA ARG A 91 -13.51 -21.07 -6.10
C ARG A 91 -12.34 -21.67 -6.86
N THR A 92 -11.76 -20.90 -7.78
CA THR A 92 -10.65 -21.34 -8.65
C THR A 92 -9.28 -20.90 -8.12
N ASN A 93 -9.26 -20.02 -7.11
CA ASN A 93 -8.07 -19.33 -6.63
C ASN A 93 -7.33 -18.56 -7.75
N ALA A 94 -8.09 -18.03 -8.71
CA ALA A 94 -7.57 -17.26 -9.83
C ALA A 94 -7.86 -15.75 -9.66
N VAL A 95 -7.05 -14.92 -10.28
CA VAL A 95 -7.23 -13.46 -10.39
C VAL A 95 -7.17 -13.05 -11.86
N ALA A 96 -7.76 -11.91 -12.21
CA ALA A 96 -7.54 -11.29 -13.51
C ALA A 96 -6.19 -10.58 -13.50
N GLY A 97 -5.16 -11.28 -13.97
CA GLY A 97 -3.80 -10.79 -14.09
C GLY A 97 -3.62 -9.91 -15.33
N TRP A 98 -2.79 -8.89 -15.18
CA TRP A 98 -2.34 -7.99 -16.22
C TRP A 98 -0.83 -8.15 -16.44
N ARG A 99 -0.44 -8.34 -17.70
CA ARG A 99 0.95 -8.35 -18.15
C ARG A 99 1.18 -7.26 -19.18
N SER A 100 2.37 -6.65 -19.14
CA SER A 100 2.82 -5.75 -20.20
C SER A 100 3.46 -6.57 -21.32
N THR A 101 3.03 -6.34 -22.55
CA THR A 101 3.56 -6.94 -23.78
C THR A 101 3.87 -5.85 -24.80
N ASP A 102 4.53 -6.21 -25.90
CA ASP A 102 4.79 -5.28 -27.02
C ASP A 102 3.50 -4.74 -27.66
N ARG A 103 2.38 -5.45 -27.48
CA ARG A 103 1.04 -5.05 -27.93
C ARG A 103 0.25 -4.29 -26.86
N GLY A 104 0.91 -3.85 -25.79
CA GLY A 104 0.27 -3.20 -24.64
C GLY A 104 -0.12 -4.18 -23.53
N TRP A 105 -1.11 -3.80 -22.72
CA TRP A 105 -1.57 -4.55 -21.56
C TRP A 105 -2.47 -5.72 -21.96
N GLN A 106 -2.14 -6.92 -21.49
CA GLN A 106 -2.92 -8.13 -21.70
C GLN A 106 -3.51 -8.63 -20.39
N ARG A 107 -4.82 -8.88 -20.41
CA ARG A 107 -5.60 -9.43 -19.29
C ARG A 107 -5.79 -10.92 -19.48
N GLU A 108 -5.48 -11.70 -18.45
CA GLU A 108 -5.58 -13.16 -18.45
C GLU A 108 -5.90 -13.69 -17.04
N ALA A 109 -6.49 -14.88 -16.97
CA ALA A 109 -6.70 -15.54 -15.68
C ALA A 109 -5.40 -16.23 -15.23
N VAL A 110 -4.94 -15.92 -14.02
CA VAL A 110 -3.74 -16.51 -13.43
C VAL A 110 -4.00 -16.92 -11.99
N GLU A 111 -3.24 -17.88 -11.47
CA GLU A 111 -3.32 -18.28 -10.06
C GLU A 111 -3.01 -17.08 -9.14
N ALA A 112 -3.70 -16.97 -8.01
CA ALA A 112 -3.42 -15.94 -7.02
C ALA A 112 -2.02 -16.16 -6.38
N PRO A 113 -1.11 -15.16 -6.40
CA PRO A 113 0.24 -15.33 -5.88
C PRO A 113 0.28 -15.24 -4.36
N SER A 114 1.25 -15.92 -3.74
CA SER A 114 1.49 -15.89 -2.30
C SER A 114 2.42 -14.77 -1.84
N LEU A 115 3.09 -14.08 -2.78
CA LEU A 115 3.89 -12.87 -2.56
C LEU A 115 3.27 -11.69 -3.29
N LEU A 116 2.88 -10.66 -2.55
CA LEU A 116 2.18 -9.49 -3.07
C LEU A 116 3.00 -8.22 -2.85
N TYR A 117 2.92 -7.29 -3.79
CA TYR A 117 3.47 -5.94 -3.66
C TYR A 117 2.35 -4.92 -3.74
N ASP A 118 2.12 -4.19 -2.66
CA ASP A 118 1.00 -3.27 -2.54
C ASP A 118 1.25 -1.96 -3.31
N ARG A 119 0.51 -1.80 -4.41
CA ARG A 119 0.37 -0.57 -5.20
C ARG A 119 -1.12 -0.26 -5.44
N LEU A 120 -1.96 -0.62 -4.48
CA LEU A 120 -3.41 -0.49 -4.58
C LEU A 120 -3.81 0.98 -4.38
N TRP A 121 -4.37 1.61 -5.41
CA TRP A 121 -4.84 3.01 -5.40
C TRP A 121 -6.31 3.10 -5.84
N PRO A 122 -7.28 2.75 -4.97
CA PRO A 122 -8.68 2.77 -5.36
C PRO A 122 -9.15 4.20 -5.64
N ASP A 123 -9.84 4.38 -6.76
CA ASP A 123 -10.36 5.68 -7.20
C ASP A 123 -11.51 6.17 -6.33
N ASP A 124 -12.33 5.24 -5.82
CA ASP A 124 -13.50 5.54 -5.01
C ASP A 124 -13.64 4.62 -3.78
N ARG A 125 -14.59 4.96 -2.90
CA ARG A 125 -14.86 4.24 -1.66
C ARG A 125 -15.36 2.81 -1.91
N ALA A 126 -16.19 2.59 -2.92
CA ALA A 126 -16.74 1.27 -3.21
C ALA A 126 -15.66 0.33 -3.77
N SER A 127 -14.82 0.80 -4.70
CA SER A 127 -13.65 0.08 -5.20
C SER A 127 -12.68 -0.29 -4.07
N ARG A 128 -12.44 0.67 -3.15
CA ARG A 128 -11.68 0.43 -1.94
C ARG A 128 -12.29 -0.70 -1.11
N GLU A 129 -13.55 -0.60 -0.74
CA GLU A 129 -14.23 -1.59 0.10
C GLU A 129 -14.19 -3.00 -0.52
N ARG A 130 -14.44 -3.12 -1.83
CA ARG A 130 -14.34 -4.39 -2.56
C ARG A 130 -12.93 -4.99 -2.52
N SER A 131 -11.92 -4.19 -2.87
CA SER A 131 -10.52 -4.65 -2.93
C SER A 131 -10.02 -5.11 -1.55
N PHE A 132 -10.29 -4.32 -0.50
CA PHE A 132 -9.87 -4.66 0.86
C PHE A 132 -10.66 -5.85 1.44
N ALA A 133 -11.94 -5.99 1.10
CA ALA A 133 -12.71 -7.18 1.48
C ALA A 133 -12.14 -8.44 0.83
N ALA A 134 -11.80 -8.38 -0.46
CA ALA A 134 -11.16 -9.50 -1.15
C ALA A 134 -9.81 -9.85 -0.53
N LEU A 135 -8.93 -8.88 -0.27
CA LEU A 135 -7.65 -9.11 0.40
C LEU A 135 -7.81 -9.75 1.78
N ARG A 136 -8.81 -9.33 2.56
CA ARG A 136 -9.11 -9.92 3.87
C ARG A 136 -9.45 -11.41 3.73
N ILE A 137 -10.33 -11.76 2.80
CA ILE A 137 -10.73 -13.16 2.58
C ILE A 137 -9.57 -13.99 2.01
N MET A 138 -8.79 -13.43 1.08
CA MET A 138 -7.57 -14.08 0.56
C MET A 138 -6.60 -14.42 1.70
N ARG A 139 -6.40 -13.47 2.63
CA ARG A 139 -5.55 -13.66 3.81
C ARG A 139 -6.06 -14.79 4.70
N GLU A 140 -7.37 -14.84 4.93
CA GLU A 140 -8.02 -15.88 5.74
C GLU A 140 -7.92 -17.29 5.12
N ARG A 141 -7.93 -17.43 3.79
CA ARG A 141 -7.99 -18.74 3.10
C ARG A 141 -6.66 -19.41 2.78
N GLY A 142 -5.64 -18.63 2.48
CA GLY A 142 -4.33 -19.17 2.04
C GLY A 142 -3.13 -18.40 2.57
N GLY A 143 -3.36 -17.19 3.08
CA GLY A 143 -2.31 -16.27 3.47
C GLY A 143 -1.54 -15.73 2.25
N PHE A 144 -0.98 -14.54 2.41
CA PHE A 144 0.01 -14.00 1.49
C PHE A 144 1.00 -13.17 2.28
N ARG A 145 2.20 -13.01 1.75
CA ARG A 145 3.19 -12.08 2.29
C ARG A 145 3.21 -10.82 1.46
N LEU A 146 3.16 -9.67 2.12
CA LEU A 146 3.43 -8.39 1.48
C LEU A 146 4.94 -8.17 1.43
N LEU A 147 5.44 -7.78 0.26
CA LEU A 147 6.84 -7.41 0.06
C LEU A 147 7.14 -6.05 0.70
N ASN A 148 6.19 -5.12 0.65
CA ASN A 148 6.26 -3.84 1.34
C ASN A 148 5.44 -3.85 2.64
N GLY A 149 5.97 -3.20 3.68
CA GLY A 149 5.23 -2.96 4.92
C GLY A 149 4.33 -1.73 4.81
N SER A 150 3.32 -1.66 5.68
CA SER A 150 2.58 -0.41 5.89
C SER A 150 3.47 0.59 6.61
N LEU A 151 3.63 1.78 6.04
CA LEU A 151 4.21 2.91 6.78
C LEU A 151 3.14 3.50 7.71
N PRO A 152 3.48 3.83 8.96
CA PRO A 152 2.54 4.48 9.86
C PRO A 152 2.28 5.92 9.40
N GLY A 153 1.31 6.60 10.03
CA GLY A 153 0.99 7.99 9.70
C GLY A 153 2.20 8.94 9.87
N LYS A 154 2.16 10.10 9.20
CA LYS A 154 3.28 11.07 9.16
C LYS A 154 3.85 11.41 10.54
N THR A 155 2.97 11.62 11.52
CA THR A 155 3.35 11.93 12.91
C THR A 155 4.11 10.79 13.58
N ALA A 156 3.70 9.54 13.33
CA ALA A 156 4.37 8.37 13.87
C ALA A 156 5.73 8.15 13.19
N VAL A 157 5.83 8.37 11.88
CA VAL A 157 7.12 8.36 11.15
C VAL A 157 8.06 9.41 11.72
N LEU A 158 7.60 10.67 11.86
CA LEU A 158 8.41 11.75 12.44
C LEU A 158 8.91 11.38 13.85
N ARG A 159 8.02 10.85 14.71
CA ARG A 159 8.37 10.43 16.07
C ARG A 159 9.38 9.27 16.10
N ALA A 160 9.26 8.34 15.16
CA ALA A 160 10.22 7.25 15.05
C ALA A 160 11.59 7.78 14.63
N LEU A 161 11.64 8.62 13.59
CA LEU A 161 12.89 9.19 13.08
C LEU A 161 13.54 10.15 14.09
N SER A 162 12.77 10.88 14.89
CA SER A 162 13.30 11.82 15.89
C SER A 162 14.07 11.12 17.02
N ARG A 163 13.88 9.80 17.17
CA ARG A 163 14.63 8.96 18.14
C ARG A 163 15.98 8.51 17.60
N CYS A 164 16.26 8.68 16.30
CA CYS A 164 17.54 8.38 15.69
C CYS A 164 18.44 9.63 15.80
N PRO A 165 19.53 9.60 16.59
CA PRO A 165 20.39 10.77 16.81
C PRO A 165 20.98 11.35 15.53
N GLU A 166 21.31 10.49 14.56
CA GLU A 166 21.88 10.88 13.26
C GLU A 166 20.86 11.58 12.34
N ILE A 167 19.57 11.23 12.45
CA ILE A 167 18.50 11.77 11.59
C ILE A 167 17.85 13.00 12.23
N ARG A 168 17.77 13.06 13.56
CA ARG A 168 17.07 14.11 14.30
C ARG A 168 17.44 15.54 13.86
N PRO A 169 18.71 15.90 13.61
CA PRO A 169 19.08 17.25 13.15
C PRO A 169 18.59 17.59 11.74
N LEU A 170 18.28 16.57 10.93
CA LEU A 170 17.83 16.70 9.54
C LEU A 170 16.30 16.77 9.43
N LEU A 171 15.57 16.51 10.52
CA LEU A 171 14.11 16.53 10.48
C LEU A 171 13.59 17.96 10.43
N PRO A 172 12.62 18.26 9.54
CA PRO A 172 12.00 19.57 9.51
C PRO A 172 11.24 19.80 10.83
N PRO A 173 11.35 20.99 11.43
CA PRO A 173 10.51 21.38 12.55
C PRO A 173 9.04 21.10 12.22
N SER A 174 8.36 20.37 13.09
CA SER A 174 6.98 19.95 12.86
C SER A 174 6.21 19.92 14.18
N ALA A 175 4.98 20.41 14.18
CA ALA A 175 4.08 20.36 15.33
C ALA A 175 2.65 19.99 14.91
N PRO A 176 1.85 19.40 15.81
CA PRO A 176 0.41 19.22 15.59
C PRO A 176 -0.29 20.58 15.52
N TYR A 177 -1.19 20.75 14.55
CA TYR A 177 -2.09 21.89 14.50
C TYR A 177 -3.11 21.80 15.65
N ARG A 178 -3.25 22.88 16.43
CA ARG A 178 -4.17 22.97 17.59
C ARG A 178 -5.21 24.09 17.44
N GLY A 179 -5.36 24.64 16.24
CA GLY A 179 -6.20 25.80 15.98
C GLY A 179 -5.39 27.00 15.50
N GLU A 180 -6.11 28.05 15.11
CA GLU A 180 -5.59 29.25 14.46
C GLU A 180 -4.42 29.90 15.21
N ARG A 181 -4.58 30.14 16.52
CA ARG A 181 -3.52 30.75 17.34
C ARG A 181 -2.20 29.97 17.27
N SER A 182 -2.26 28.64 17.37
CA SER A 182 -1.06 27.80 17.31
C SER A 182 -0.36 27.83 15.95
N LEU A 183 -1.11 28.13 14.89
CA LEU A 183 -0.60 28.26 13.53
C LEU A 183 0.03 29.64 13.32
N VAL A 184 -0.61 30.71 13.80
CA VAL A 184 -0.04 32.06 13.78
C VAL A 184 1.29 32.09 14.55
N ASP A 185 1.27 31.62 15.80
CA ASP A 185 2.47 31.53 16.65
C ASP A 185 3.59 30.73 15.96
N TRP A 186 3.23 29.66 15.24
CA TRP A 186 4.20 28.84 14.50
C TRP A 186 4.78 29.58 13.30
N ILE A 187 3.95 30.26 12.52
CA ILE A 187 4.37 31.03 11.35
C ILE A 187 5.34 32.14 11.77
N ASP A 188 5.00 32.88 12.84
CA ASP A 188 5.84 33.94 13.41
C ASP A 188 7.20 33.38 13.85
N ALA A 189 7.20 32.27 14.60
CA ALA A 189 8.41 31.65 15.11
C ALA A 189 9.30 30.97 14.03
N ARG A 190 8.78 30.78 12.81
CA ARG A 190 9.44 29.99 11.76
C ARG A 190 9.72 30.77 10.47
N GLY A 191 9.67 32.11 10.52
CA GLY A 191 10.08 32.96 9.41
C GLY A 191 8.97 33.26 8.41
N GLY A 192 7.72 33.34 8.87
CA GLY A 192 6.60 33.90 8.10
C GLY A 192 5.88 32.92 7.18
N ALA A 193 6.20 31.62 7.23
CA ALA A 193 5.48 30.60 6.47
C ALA A 193 5.39 29.23 7.18
N ALA A 194 4.38 28.44 6.81
CA ALA A 194 4.16 27.09 7.30
C ALA A 194 3.61 26.16 6.20
N PHE A 195 4.07 24.91 6.23
CA PHE A 195 3.49 23.83 5.42
C PHE A 195 2.52 23.00 6.27
N LEU A 196 1.22 23.17 6.05
CA LEU A 196 0.17 22.46 6.75
C LEU A 196 -0.24 21.21 5.98
N LYS A 197 -0.31 20.06 6.65
CA LYS A 197 -0.68 18.79 6.03
C LYS A 197 -1.60 17.95 6.91
N PRO A 198 -2.62 17.26 6.34
CA PRO A 198 -3.44 16.34 7.11
C PRO A 198 -2.62 15.17 7.64
N ALA A 199 -2.88 14.80 8.90
CA ALA A 199 -2.20 13.68 9.55
C ALA A 199 -2.39 12.36 8.77
N GLY A 200 -3.61 12.13 8.25
CA GLY A 200 -4.00 10.93 7.50
C GLY A 200 -4.05 11.06 5.97
N GLY A 201 -3.54 12.16 5.39
CA GLY A 201 -3.55 12.35 3.94
C GLY A 201 -2.43 11.57 3.23
N SER A 202 -2.65 11.18 1.98
CA SER A 202 -1.63 10.64 1.06
C SER A 202 -1.57 11.50 -0.21
N GLN A 203 -0.50 11.36 -1.01
CA GLN A 203 -0.41 12.01 -2.33
C GLN A 203 -0.53 13.54 -2.31
N GLY A 204 -0.05 14.20 -1.25
CA GLY A 204 -0.15 15.67 -1.13
C GLY A 204 -1.56 16.24 -0.94
N LYS A 205 -2.62 15.42 -0.97
CA LYS A 205 -4.01 15.88 -0.90
C LYS A 205 -4.28 16.60 0.43
N GLY A 206 -4.78 17.82 0.32
CA GLY A 206 -5.11 18.69 1.45
C GLY A 206 -3.90 19.37 2.10
N ALA A 207 -2.71 19.30 1.49
CA ALA A 207 -1.59 20.13 1.91
C ALA A 207 -1.81 21.60 1.51
N LEU A 208 -1.34 22.51 2.34
CA LEU A 208 -1.42 23.95 2.16
C LEU A 208 -0.07 24.58 2.51
N VAL A 209 0.34 25.57 1.73
CA VAL A 209 1.39 26.52 2.07
C VAL A 209 0.69 27.76 2.61
N LEU A 210 1.05 28.18 3.81
CA LEU A 210 0.49 29.36 4.46
C LEU A 210 1.63 30.36 4.69
N ALA A 211 1.42 31.61 4.35
CA ALA A 211 2.40 32.68 4.53
C ALA A 211 1.76 33.95 5.09
N GLN A 212 2.53 34.78 5.79
CA GLN A 212 2.04 36.10 6.20
C GLN A 212 1.88 37.00 4.98
N SER A 213 0.72 37.63 4.87
CA SER A 213 0.42 38.62 3.85
C SER A 213 0.96 39.99 4.27
N GLN A 214 1.34 40.83 3.30
CA GLN A 214 1.84 42.18 3.58
C GLN A 214 0.82 43.09 4.30
N GLY A 215 -0.47 42.73 4.28
CA GLY A 215 -1.56 43.43 4.97
C GLY A 215 -1.94 42.90 6.36
N GLY A 216 -1.16 41.99 6.96
CA GLY A 216 -1.44 41.43 8.30
C GLY A 216 -2.42 40.24 8.32
N GLY A 217 -2.69 39.63 7.16
CA GLY A 217 -3.46 38.39 7.02
C GLY A 217 -2.59 37.16 6.73
N LEU A 218 -3.23 36.03 6.40
CA LEU A 218 -2.55 34.81 5.93
C LEU A 218 -2.93 34.51 4.49
N ASP A 219 -1.94 34.39 3.63
CA ASP A 219 -2.08 33.89 2.26
C ASP A 219 -2.01 32.36 2.27
N ALA A 220 -2.89 31.70 1.52
CA ALA A 220 -2.97 30.25 1.44
C ALA A 220 -2.87 29.76 -0.01
N GLU A 221 -1.87 28.94 -0.28
CA GLU A 221 -1.63 28.34 -1.59
C GLU A 221 -1.65 26.81 -1.50
N ARG A 222 -2.09 26.18 -2.59
CA ARG A 222 -1.96 24.72 -2.74
C ARG A 222 -0.62 24.43 -3.43
N PRO A 223 0.24 23.59 -2.83
CA PRO A 223 1.53 23.21 -3.42
C PRO A 223 1.38 22.39 -4.69
#